data_AF-A0A9N9R6A9-F1
#
_entry.id   AF-A0A9N9R6A9-F1
#
_cell.length_a   1.000
_cell.length_b   1.000
_cell.length_c   1.000
_cell.angle_alpha   90.00
_cell.angle_beta   90.00
_cell.angle_gamma   90.00
#
_symmetry.space_group_name_H-M   'P 1'
#
loop_
_entity.id
_entity.type
_entity.pdbx_description
1 polymer ?
#
loop_
_entity_poly.entity_id
_entity_poly.type
_entity_poly.pdbx_seq_one_letter_code
_entity_poly.pdbx_strand_id
1 'polypeptide(L)'
;MVIKKCVRCNSNITKKATGLECSRCEKVVHATIDCAKLSTEQLAALRASDGLEWSCEDCLNNVSRRSSFFIPEDTDEAISKVPFDMQKFMRNITSENKKTIKAEIKLQTLRKFLGIRIAK
;
A
#
# COMPACT_ATOMS: atom_id res chain seq x y z
N MET A 1 -20.90 -26.91 -7.79
CA MET A 1 -19.86 -25.92 -8.19
C MET A 1 -20.43 -24.54 -7.89
N VAL A 2 -19.84 -23.79 -6.95
CA VAL A 2 -20.35 -22.45 -6.57
C VAL A 2 -19.95 -21.45 -7.64
N ILE A 3 -20.92 -20.88 -8.35
CA ILE A 3 -20.68 -19.83 -9.35
C ILE A 3 -20.48 -18.51 -8.61
N LYS A 4 -19.24 -17.99 -8.56
CA LYS A 4 -18.96 -16.67 -8.02
C LYS A 4 -19.56 -15.59 -8.93
N LYS A 5 -20.08 -14.49 -8.35
CA LYS A 5 -20.61 -13.33 -9.07
C LYS A 5 -19.68 -12.13 -8.91
N CYS A 6 -19.58 -11.33 -9.97
CA CYS A 6 -18.89 -10.06 -9.92
C CYS A 6 -19.68 -9.07 -9.06
N VAL A 7 -19.05 -8.50 -8.04
CA VAL A 7 -19.71 -7.53 -7.15
C VAL A 7 -20.00 -6.18 -7.81
N ARG A 8 -19.38 -5.86 -8.95
CA ARG A 8 -19.57 -4.59 -9.67
C ARG A 8 -20.74 -4.63 -10.66
N CYS A 9 -20.81 -5.66 -11.50
CA CYS A 9 -21.84 -5.78 -12.54
C CYS A 9 -22.90 -6.85 -12.26
N ASN A 10 -22.81 -7.52 -11.11
CA ASN A 10 -23.71 -8.59 -10.65
C ASN A 10 -23.83 -9.81 -11.61
N SER A 11 -22.96 -9.90 -12.61
CA SER A 11 -22.93 -11.00 -13.58
C SER A 11 -22.01 -12.13 -13.13
N ASN A 12 -22.25 -13.33 -13.65
CA ASN A 12 -21.48 -14.52 -13.26
C ASN A 12 -20.03 -14.44 -13.76
N ILE A 13 -19.09 -14.93 -12.94
CA ILE A 13 -17.72 -15.17 -13.36
C ILE A 13 -17.68 -16.47 -14.18
N THR A 14 -17.00 -16.45 -15.33
CA THR A 14 -16.91 -17.61 -16.23
C THR A 14 -15.47 -17.83 -16.69
N LYS A 15 -15.20 -18.95 -17.37
CA LYS A 15 -13.87 -19.18 -17.97
C LYS A 15 -13.50 -18.12 -19.01
N LYS A 16 -14.48 -17.58 -19.74
CA LYS A 16 -14.27 -16.52 -20.76
C LYS A 16 -14.15 -15.13 -20.14
N ALA A 17 -14.90 -14.87 -19.07
CA ALA A 17 -14.86 -13.64 -18.31
C ALA A 17 -14.34 -13.95 -16.89
N THR A 18 -13.01 -14.02 -16.79
CA THR A 18 -12.33 -14.43 -15.56
C THR A 18 -12.53 -13.43 -14.44
N GLY A 19 -12.49 -13.93 -13.20
CA GLY A 19 -12.62 -13.14 -11.99
C GLY A 19 -11.26 -12.76 -11.42
N LEU A 20 -11.21 -11.63 -10.73
CA LEU A 20 -10.11 -11.17 -9.90
C LEU A 20 -10.62 -11.05 -8.46
N GLU A 21 -9.92 -11.68 -7.53
CA GLU A 21 -10.31 -11.78 -6.12
C GLU A 21 -9.44 -10.89 -5.25
N CYS A 22 -10.06 -10.09 -4.39
CA CYS A 22 -9.34 -9.18 -3.51
C CYS A 22 -8.72 -9.94 -2.35
N SER A 23 -7.41 -9.79 -2.13
CA SER A 23 -6.69 -10.49 -1.05
C SER A 23 -7.09 -10.06 0.37
N ARG A 24 -7.88 -9.00 0.52
CA ARG A 24 -8.29 -8.45 1.83
C ARG A 24 -9.73 -8.73 2.23
N CYS A 25 -10.65 -8.76 1.26
CA CYS A 25 -12.09 -8.91 1.54
C CYS A 25 -12.75 -10.03 0.74
N GLU A 26 -11.98 -10.80 -0.05
CA GLU A 26 -12.43 -11.98 -0.82
C GLU A 26 -13.54 -11.69 -1.84
N LYS A 27 -13.93 -10.42 -2.02
CA LYS A 27 -14.84 -9.99 -3.07
C LYS A 27 -14.20 -10.25 -4.42
N VAL A 28 -15.03 -10.70 -5.36
CA VAL A 28 -14.62 -11.01 -6.73
C VAL A 28 -15.25 -10.02 -7.70
N VAL A 29 -14.43 -9.51 -8.62
CA VAL A 29 -14.85 -8.67 -9.76
C VAL A 29 -14.40 -9.32 -11.06
N HIS A 30 -14.96 -8.94 -12.21
CA HIS A 30 -14.39 -9.35 -13.50
C HIS A 30 -13.00 -8.72 -13.68
N ALA A 31 -12.07 -9.50 -14.24
CA ALA A 31 -10.74 -9.06 -14.64
C ALA A 31 -10.79 -8.23 -15.93
N THR A 32 -11.54 -7.13 -15.90
CA THR A 32 -11.73 -6.17 -16.99
C THR A 32 -11.52 -4.75 -16.48
N ILE A 33 -11.28 -3.82 -17.40
CA ILE A 33 -11.10 -2.40 -17.09
C ILE A 33 -12.33 -1.86 -16.34
N ASP A 34 -13.54 -2.20 -16.76
CA ASP A 34 -14.77 -1.64 -16.17
C ASP A 34 -15.01 -2.10 -14.73
N CYS A 35 -14.65 -3.35 -14.41
CA CYS A 35 -14.94 -3.94 -13.10
C CYS A 35 -13.77 -3.81 -12.11
N ALA A 36 -12.55 -4.06 -12.57
CA ALA A 36 -11.35 -4.01 -11.73
C ALA A 36 -10.66 -2.64 -11.75
N LYS A 37 -11.02 -1.75 -12.69
CA LYS A 37 -10.32 -0.47 -12.93
C LYS A 37 -8.82 -0.63 -13.19
N LEU A 38 -8.44 -1.74 -13.83
CA LEU A 38 -7.06 -2.04 -14.21
C LEU A 38 -6.94 -2.07 -15.72
N SER A 39 -5.84 -1.53 -16.25
CA SER A 39 -5.53 -1.63 -17.68
C SER A 39 -5.27 -3.08 -18.08
N THR A 40 -5.33 -3.36 -19.38
CA THR A 40 -5.00 -4.68 -19.94
C THR A 40 -3.57 -5.11 -19.60
N GLU A 41 -2.63 -4.17 -19.61
CA GLU A 41 -1.22 -4.39 -19.25
C GLU A 41 -1.06 -4.76 -17.77
N GLN A 42 -1.77 -4.06 -16.88
CA GLN A 42 -1.75 -4.36 -15.44
C GLN A 42 -2.36 -5.72 -15.14
N LEU A 43 -3.46 -6.07 -15.83
CA LEU A 43 -4.08 -7.39 -15.71
C LEU A 43 -3.15 -8.50 -16.23
N ALA A 44 -2.41 -8.25 -17.31
CA ALA A 44 -1.41 -9.18 -17.82
C ALA A 44 -0.24 -9.36 -16.84
N ALA A 45 0.26 -8.26 -16.27
CA ALA A 45 1.33 -8.28 -15.27
C ALA A 45 0.92 -9.04 -14.00
N LEU A 46 -0.31 -8.82 -13.50
CA LEU A 46 -0.87 -9.57 -12.37
C LEU A 46 -0.98 -11.07 -12.65
N ARG A 47 -1.33 -11.47 -13.88
CA ARG A 47 -1.40 -12.88 -14.25
C ARG A 47 -0.03 -13.54 -14.42
N ALA A 48 0.98 -12.77 -14.78
CA ALA A 48 2.33 -13.27 -15.04
C ALA A 48 3.21 -13.34 -13.78
N SER A 49 2.78 -12.76 -12.67
CA SER A 49 3.57 -12.68 -11.44
C SER A 49 2.92 -13.46 -10.30
N ASP A 50 3.60 -14.49 -9.81
CA ASP A 50 3.11 -15.32 -8.69
C ASP A 50 3.17 -14.60 -7.33
N GLY A 51 3.83 -13.43 -7.24
CA GLY A 51 4.01 -12.66 -6.01
C GLY A 51 3.18 -11.39 -5.92
N LEU A 52 2.38 -11.05 -6.94
CA LEU A 52 1.55 -9.85 -6.93
C LEU A 52 0.11 -10.18 -6.54
N GLU A 53 -0.35 -9.56 -5.46
CA GLU A 53 -1.75 -9.64 -5.04
C GLU A 53 -2.52 -8.38 -5.43
N TRP A 54 -3.80 -8.56 -5.75
CA TRP A 54 -4.71 -7.45 -6.02
C TRP A 54 -5.59 -7.13 -4.80
N SER A 55 -5.77 -5.84 -4.54
CA SER A 55 -6.71 -5.32 -3.55
C SER A 55 -7.71 -4.37 -4.21
N CYS A 56 -8.99 -4.49 -3.86
CA CYS A 56 -10.03 -3.60 -4.39
C CYS A 56 -9.90 -2.18 -3.83
N GLU A 57 -10.46 -1.22 -4.56
CA GLU A 57 -10.51 0.21 -4.20
C GLU A 57 -11.03 0.45 -2.77
N ASP A 58 -12.10 -0.24 -2.35
CA ASP A 58 -12.64 -0.13 -0.99
C ASP A 58 -11.60 -0.48 0.08
N CYS A 59 -10.82 -1.54 -0.16
CA CYS A 59 -9.80 -2.00 0.78
C CYS A 59 -8.54 -1.15 0.77
N LEU A 60 -8.25 -0.46 -0.33
CA LEU A 60 -7.17 0.53 -0.44
C LEU A 60 -7.56 1.85 0.24
N ASN A 61 -8.83 2.25 0.16
CA ASN A 61 -9.32 3.45 0.81
C ASN A 61 -9.52 3.26 2.32
N ASN A 62 -9.84 2.04 2.77
CA ASN A 62 -10.07 1.71 4.18
C ASN A 62 -8.86 1.15 4.94
N VAL A 63 -7.62 1.37 4.47
CA VAL A 63 -6.40 0.87 5.13
C VAL A 63 -6.30 1.36 6.59
N SER A 64 -6.90 2.51 6.92
CA SER A 64 -6.76 3.19 8.21
C SER A 64 -7.86 2.89 9.24
N ARG A 65 -9.03 2.36 8.84
CA ARG A 65 -10.24 2.33 9.70
C ARG A 65 -10.74 0.92 10.04
N ARG A 66 -9.86 -0.01 10.38
CA ARG A 66 -10.29 -1.26 11.06
C ARG A 66 -10.67 -0.99 12.52
N SER A 67 -11.73 -0.22 12.70
CA SER A 67 -12.54 -0.25 13.91
C SER A 67 -13.49 -1.45 13.76
N SER A 68 -13.45 -2.41 14.68
CA SER A 68 -14.44 -3.49 14.76
C SER A 68 -15.83 -2.98 15.19
N PHE A 69 -15.93 -1.68 15.49
CA PHE A 69 -17.15 -1.03 15.96
C PHE A 69 -17.76 -0.19 14.84
N PHE A 70 -19.05 -0.39 14.62
CA PHE A 70 -19.92 0.47 13.83
C PHE A 70 -20.48 1.53 14.77
N ILE A 71 -20.17 2.80 14.52
CA ILE A 71 -20.79 3.94 15.21
C ILE A 71 -21.70 4.59 14.17
N PRO A 72 -23.03 4.53 14.33
CA PRO A 72 -23.97 5.23 13.44
C PRO A 72 -23.63 6.72 13.40
N GLU A 73 -23.66 7.34 12.22
CA GLU A 73 -23.48 8.78 12.07
C GLU A 73 -24.69 9.51 12.66
N ASP A 74 -24.62 9.85 13.94
CA ASP A 74 -25.38 10.97 14.47
C ASP A 74 -24.72 12.27 13.97
N THR A 75 -25.57 13.14 13.47
CA THR A 75 -25.33 14.43 12.83
C THR A 75 -24.30 15.32 13.54
N ASP A 76 -23.58 16.07 12.72
CA ASP A 76 -22.77 17.28 12.98
C ASP A 76 -21.27 17.10 13.30
N GLU A 77 -20.48 17.40 12.26
CA GLU A 77 -19.12 17.97 12.29
C GLU A 77 -18.07 17.37 13.26
N ALA A 78 -17.35 16.36 12.79
CA ALA A 78 -15.99 16.12 13.29
C ALA A 78 -15.07 15.64 12.18
N ILE A 79 -14.34 16.58 11.57
CA ILE A 79 -13.10 16.29 10.86
C ILE A 79 -12.21 15.52 11.84
N SER A 80 -12.06 14.22 11.61
CA SER A 80 -11.21 13.35 12.41
C SER A 80 -9.75 13.81 12.26
N LYS A 81 -9.31 14.71 13.14
CA LYS A 81 -7.89 14.98 13.35
C LYS A 81 -7.30 13.71 13.93
N VAL A 82 -6.74 12.87 13.07
CA VAL A 82 -5.83 11.81 13.50
C VAL A 82 -4.76 12.50 14.35
N PRO A 83 -4.46 12.04 15.59
CA PRO A 83 -3.42 12.64 16.40
C PRO A 83 -2.06 12.31 15.74
N PHE A 84 -1.65 13.13 14.78
CA PHE A 84 -0.30 13.09 14.24
C PHE A 84 0.62 13.78 15.23
N ASP A 85 1.34 12.97 16.02
CA ASP A 85 2.39 13.48 16.91
C ASP A 85 3.59 13.94 16.08
N MET A 86 3.47 15.15 15.52
CA MET A 86 4.51 15.86 14.78
C MET A 86 5.82 15.92 15.59
N GLN A 87 5.72 15.99 16.92
CA GLN A 87 6.88 16.07 17.79
C GLN A 87 7.67 14.75 17.79
N LYS A 88 6.98 13.61 17.86
CA LYS A 88 7.59 12.28 17.73
C LYS A 88 8.18 12.07 16.34
N PHE A 89 7.48 12.49 15.29
CA PHE A 89 7.98 12.41 13.91
C PHE A 89 9.29 13.20 13.73
N MET A 90 9.32 14.46 14.18
CA MET A 90 10.51 15.31 14.09
C MET A 90 11.68 14.79 14.93
N ARG A 91 11.42 14.21 16.11
CA ARG A 91 12.46 13.54 16.91
C ARG A 91 13.07 12.35 16.17
N ASN A 92 12.24 11.54 15.51
CA ASN A 92 12.72 10.39 14.75
C ASN A 92 13.61 10.82 13.58
N ILE A 93 13.18 11.80 12.77
CA ILE A 93 14.01 12.37 11.68
C ILE A 93 15.34 12.89 12.23
N THR A 94 15.30 13.66 13.32
CA THR A 94 16.49 14.23 13.94
C THR A 94 17.46 13.14 14.41
N SER A 95 16.94 12.05 14.97
CA SER A 95 17.75 10.95 15.48
C SER A 95 18.46 10.18 14.37
N GLU A 96 17.76 9.93 13.25
CA GLU A 96 18.33 9.23 12.10
C GLU A 96 19.40 10.09 11.41
N ASN A 97 19.12 11.38 11.20
CA ASN A 97 20.11 12.30 10.63
C ASN A 97 21.37 12.40 11.49
N LYS A 98 21.24 12.44 12.81
CA LYS A 98 22.41 12.44 13.72
C LYS A 98 23.25 11.18 13.60
N LYS A 99 22.63 10.00 13.45
CA LYS A 99 23.35 8.73 13.25
C LYS A 99 24.13 8.75 11.93
N THR A 100 23.48 9.15 10.85
CA THR A 100 24.09 9.24 9.51
C THR A 100 25.27 10.21 9.51
N ILE A 101 25.09 11.42 10.05
CA ILE A 101 26.15 12.42 10.14
C ILE A 101 27.32 11.91 10.99
N LYS A 102 27.06 11.26 12.13
CA LYS A 102 28.12 10.71 12.99
C LYS A 102 28.90 9.58 12.29
N ALA A 103 28.22 8.74 11.52
CA ALA A 103 28.87 7.69 10.73
C ALA A 103 29.76 8.29 9.63
N GLU A 104 29.26 9.28 8.90
CA GLU A 104 30.01 9.99 7.85
C GLU A 104 31.24 10.72 8.41
N ILE A 105 31.10 11.44 9.53
CA ILE A 105 32.23 12.10 10.19
C ILE A 105 33.28 11.06 10.62
N LYS A 106 32.85 9.94 11.24
CA LYS A 106 33.77 8.88 11.65
C LYS A 106 34.50 8.27 10.45
N LEU A 107 33.81 8.04 9.34
CA LEU A 107 34.41 7.56 8.09
C LEU A 107 35.38 8.58 7.50
N GLN A 108 35.03 9.87 7.48
CA GLN A 108 35.94 10.92 7.02
C GLN A 108 37.20 11.03 7.89
N THR A 109 37.07 10.92 9.21
CA THR A 109 38.22 10.93 10.14
C THR A 109 39.11 9.71 9.90
N LEU A 110 38.53 8.51 9.75
CA LEU A 110 39.28 7.30 9.39
C LEU A 110 39.96 7.42 8.03
N ARG A 111 39.28 7.99 7.02
CA ARG A 111 39.85 8.26 5.68
C ARG A 111 41.06 9.20 5.75
N LYS A 112 40.98 10.27 6.53
CA LYS A 112 42.11 11.20 6.74
C LYS A 112 43.26 10.53 7.47
N PHE A 113 42.98 9.67 8.45
CA PHE A 113 43.98 8.95 9.22
C PHE A 113 44.73 7.90 8.38
N LEU A 114 44.02 7.19 7.49
CA LEU A 114 44.59 6.13 6.65
C LEU A 114 45.24 6.66 5.35
N GLY A 115 45.20 7.96 5.07
CA GLY A 115 45.86 8.55 3.89
C GLY A 115 45.35 8.05 2.54
N ILE A 116 44.19 7.39 2.48
CA ILE A 116 43.66 6.77 1.26
C ILE A 116 43.11 7.86 0.35
N ARG A 117 43.87 8.22 -0.70
CA ARG A 117 43.38 8.97 -1.86
C ARG A 117 42.80 7.98 -2.86
N ILE A 118 41.51 8.10 -3.18
CA ILE A 118 40.94 7.40 -4.33
C ILE A 118 41.43 8.16 -5.58
N ALA A 119 42.19 7.46 -6.43
CA ALA A 119 42.53 7.95 -7.76
C ALA A 119 41.22 8.21 -8.52
N LYS A 120 41.09 9.41 -9.06
CA LYS A 120 39.98 9.81 -9.93
C LYS A 120 39.95 8.95 -11.19
#